data_AF-F4BKH2-F1
#
_entry.id   AF-F4BKH2-F1
#
_cell.length_a   1.000
_cell.length_b   1.000
_cell.length_c   1.000
_cell.angle_alpha   90.00
_cell.angle_beta   90.00
_cell.angle_gamma   90.00
#
_symmetry.space_group_name_H-M   'P 1'
#
loop_
_entity.id
_entity.type
_entity.pdbx_description
1 polymer ?
#
loop_
_entity_poly.entity_id
_entity_poly.type
_entity_poly.pdbx_seq_one_letter_code
_entity_poly.pdbx_strand_id
1 'polypeptide(L)'
;MKKIIALSTMVLISLTNIAFSKELNNYVDILNAVKDGKNITTFINFSNCKPEIKVSGQFSPKSIIIHNDSIIFSDTHFTRNNPQYPNQPILEYVTYKINNNNVNITVDILNANNHSPMEHSKHITTSCQIAKDQASFFSN
;
A
#
# COMPACT_ATOMS: atom_id res chain seq x y z
N MET A 1 -56.22 39.16 8.61
CA MET A 1 -54.99 39.03 7.80
C MET A 1 -54.14 37.91 8.37
N LYS A 2 -54.08 36.74 7.71
CA LYS A 2 -53.22 35.61 8.12
C LYS A 2 -52.08 35.50 7.10
N LYS A 3 -50.86 35.83 7.50
CA LYS A 3 -49.66 35.68 6.67
C LYS A 3 -49.20 34.22 6.76
N ILE A 4 -49.34 33.48 5.65
CA ILE A 4 -48.75 32.15 5.50
C ILE A 4 -47.34 32.38 4.96
N ILE A 5 -46.34 32.21 5.82
CA ILE A 5 -44.94 32.20 5.41
C ILE A 5 -44.64 30.77 4.97
N ALA A 6 -44.60 30.54 3.66
CA ALA A 6 -44.14 29.27 3.10
C ALA A 6 -42.61 29.23 3.23
N LEU A 7 -42.14 28.49 4.23
CA LEU A 7 -40.72 28.22 4.43
C LEU A 7 -40.31 27.12 3.44
N SER A 8 -39.68 27.53 2.34
CA SER A 8 -39.09 26.62 1.36
C SER A 8 -37.94 25.84 2.01
N THR A 9 -38.22 24.61 2.43
CA THR A 9 -37.21 23.66 2.90
C THR A 9 -36.34 23.23 1.73
N MET A 10 -35.25 23.95 1.50
CA MET A 10 -34.16 23.54 0.62
C MET A 10 -33.43 22.39 1.31
N VAL A 11 -33.87 21.16 1.03
CA VAL A 11 -33.17 19.94 1.45
C VAL A 11 -31.89 19.87 0.62
N LEU A 12 -30.80 20.39 1.17
CA LEU A 12 -29.45 20.04 0.73
C LEU A 12 -29.25 18.56 1.04
N ILE A 13 -29.60 17.70 0.08
CA ILE A 13 -29.11 16.34 0.04
C ILE A 13 -27.62 16.47 -0.23
N SER A 14 -26.83 16.62 0.82
CA SER A 14 -25.40 16.38 0.77
C SER A 14 -25.23 14.93 0.36
N LEU A 15 -25.09 14.69 -0.94
CA LEU A 15 -24.59 13.45 -1.49
C LEU A 15 -23.22 13.24 -0.86
N THR A 16 -23.19 12.52 0.26
CA THR A 16 -21.95 11.98 0.79
C THR A 16 -21.43 11.08 -0.31
N ASN A 17 -20.43 11.56 -1.06
CA ASN A 17 -19.64 10.71 -1.94
C ASN A 17 -19.09 9.61 -1.07
N ILE A 18 -19.79 8.48 -1.04
CA ILE A 18 -19.29 7.25 -0.45
C ILE A 18 -18.10 6.92 -1.35
N ALA A 19 -16.90 7.29 -0.92
CA ALA A 19 -15.69 7.06 -1.68
C ALA A 19 -15.48 5.54 -1.72
N PHE A 20 -16.01 4.90 -2.75
CA PHE A 20 -15.77 3.49 -2.98
C PHE A 20 -14.34 3.35 -3.49
N SER A 21 -13.54 2.62 -2.72
CA SER A 21 -12.19 2.23 -3.09
C SER A 21 -12.22 1.50 -4.43
N LYS A 22 -11.64 2.12 -5.48
CA LYS A 22 -11.62 1.57 -6.83
C LYS A 22 -10.40 0.67 -6.99
N GLU A 23 -10.61 -0.59 -7.37
CA GLU A 23 -9.55 -1.53 -7.74
C GLU A 23 -8.80 -1.05 -9.00
N LEU A 24 -7.47 -1.16 -8.97
CA LEU A 24 -6.53 -0.73 -10.01
C LEU A 24 -5.88 -2.00 -10.59
N ASN A 25 -6.21 -2.33 -11.84
CA ASN A 25 -5.98 -3.67 -12.37
C ASN A 25 -4.63 -3.84 -13.07
N ASN A 26 -3.93 -2.74 -13.33
CA ASN A 26 -2.68 -2.73 -14.07
C ASN A 26 -1.84 -1.51 -13.72
N TYR A 27 -0.60 -1.47 -14.21
CA TYR A 27 0.36 -0.40 -13.98
C TYR A 27 -0.17 0.97 -14.41
N VAL A 28 -0.87 1.05 -15.54
CA VAL A 28 -1.41 2.32 -16.06
C VAL A 28 -2.50 2.86 -15.15
N ASP A 29 -3.38 2.00 -14.62
CA ASP A 29 -4.41 2.39 -13.65
C ASP A 29 -3.78 2.96 -12.37
N ILE A 30 -2.74 2.30 -11.85
CA ILE A 30 -2.00 2.76 -10.67
C ILE A 30 -1.30 4.08 -10.95
N LEU A 31 -0.59 4.18 -12.08
CA LEU A 31 0.12 5.39 -12.49
C LEU A 31 -0.81 6.59 -12.57
N ASN A 32 -1.98 6.41 -13.19
CA ASN A 32 -2.97 7.48 -13.31
C ASN A 32 -3.54 7.87 -11.94
N ALA A 33 -3.88 6.90 -11.09
CA ALA A 33 -4.36 7.19 -9.74
C ALA A 33 -3.32 7.98 -8.91
N VAL A 34 -2.04 7.63 -9.00
CA VAL A 34 -0.95 8.36 -8.32
C VAL A 34 -0.80 9.78 -8.89
N LYS A 35 -0.83 9.95 -10.21
CA LYS A 35 -0.76 11.27 -10.87
C LYS A 35 -1.96 12.17 -10.52
N ASP A 36 -3.12 11.58 -10.29
CA ASP A 36 -4.33 12.26 -9.84
C ASP A 36 -4.29 12.62 -8.34
N GLY A 37 -3.23 12.25 -7.62
CA GLY A 37 -3.07 12.52 -6.19
C GLY A 37 -3.93 11.62 -5.28
N LYS A 38 -4.39 10.48 -5.79
CA LYS A 38 -5.23 9.55 -5.00
C LYS A 38 -4.40 8.78 -3.99
N ASN A 39 -5.04 8.44 -2.87
CA ASN A 39 -4.42 7.56 -1.88
C ASN A 39 -4.45 6.13 -2.40
N ILE A 40 -3.29 5.47 -2.42
CA ILE A 40 -3.19 4.07 -2.82
C ILE A 40 -3.20 3.19 -1.58
N THR A 41 -3.98 2.12 -1.62
CA THR A 41 -3.93 1.01 -0.66
C THR A 41 -3.43 -0.22 -1.40
N THR A 42 -2.44 -0.89 -0.82
CA THR A 42 -1.79 -2.07 -1.38
C THR A 42 -2.12 -3.28 -0.52
N PHE A 43 -2.45 -4.39 -1.15
CA PHE A 43 -2.55 -5.71 -0.54
C PHE A 43 -1.64 -6.68 -1.29
N ILE A 44 -0.80 -7.39 -0.55
CA ILE A 44 0.12 -8.39 -1.10
C ILE A 44 -0.12 -9.71 -0.41
N ASN A 45 -0.37 -10.76 -1.20
CA ASN A 45 -0.28 -12.14 -0.77
C ASN A 45 1.05 -12.72 -1.25
N PHE A 46 2.05 -12.70 -0.37
CA PHE A 46 3.41 -13.14 -0.70
C PHE A 46 3.49 -14.66 -0.97
N SER A 47 2.47 -15.41 -0.55
CA SER A 47 2.39 -16.86 -0.81
C SER A 47 2.19 -17.16 -2.30
N ASN A 48 1.69 -16.19 -3.07
CA ASN A 48 1.49 -16.33 -4.51
C ASN A 48 2.57 -15.62 -5.33
N CYS A 49 3.60 -15.09 -4.67
CA CYS A 49 4.76 -14.43 -5.29
C CYS A 49 5.96 -15.40 -5.40
N LYS A 50 7.04 -14.96 -6.04
CA LYS A 50 8.25 -15.79 -6.25
C LYS A 50 9.53 -15.08 -5.76
N PRO A 51 10.31 -15.70 -4.86
CA PRO A 51 10.00 -16.90 -4.09
C PRO A 51 8.78 -16.73 -3.19
N GLU A 52 8.14 -17.86 -2.85
CA GLU A 52 6.99 -17.92 -1.94
C GLU A 52 7.42 -17.53 -0.52
N ILE A 53 6.65 -16.63 0.10
CA ILE A 53 6.79 -16.30 1.53
C ILE A 53 5.40 -16.38 2.14
N LYS A 54 5.23 -17.19 3.20
CA LYS A 54 3.93 -17.46 3.82
C LYS A 54 3.46 -16.32 4.72
N VAL A 55 3.16 -15.18 4.10
CA VAL A 55 2.66 -13.97 4.76
C VAL A 55 1.79 -13.19 3.78
N SER A 56 0.86 -12.42 4.33
CA SER A 56 0.10 -11.43 3.58
C SER A 56 0.16 -10.10 4.32
N GLY A 57 0.18 -9.01 3.59
CA GLY A 57 0.27 -7.66 4.15
C GLY A 57 -0.67 -6.70 3.45
N GLN A 58 -1.14 -5.71 4.21
CA GLN A 58 -1.89 -4.58 3.70
C GLN A 58 -1.33 -3.29 4.29
N PHE A 59 -1.14 -2.27 3.45
CA PHE A 59 -0.73 -0.95 3.90
C PHE A 59 -1.08 0.11 2.86
N SER A 60 -1.03 1.38 3.26
CA SER A 60 -1.17 2.52 2.36
C SER A 60 0.12 3.34 2.44
N PRO A 61 0.93 3.42 1.37
CA PRO A 61 2.18 4.18 1.40
C PRO A 61 1.91 5.66 1.65
N LYS A 62 2.71 6.28 2.53
CA LYS A 62 2.64 7.72 2.82
C LYS A 62 3.21 8.57 1.67
N SER A 63 4.10 7.98 0.88
CA SER A 63 4.78 8.65 -0.22
C SER A 63 5.01 7.67 -1.37
N ILE A 64 4.81 8.14 -2.59
CA ILE A 64 5.02 7.39 -3.82
C ILE A 64 5.86 8.23 -4.76
N ILE A 65 6.88 7.61 -5.37
CA ILE A 65 7.81 8.23 -6.31
C ILE A 65 7.58 7.60 -7.69
N ILE A 66 7.51 8.43 -8.72
CA ILE A 66 7.54 7.97 -10.12
C ILE A 66 8.92 8.30 -10.69
N HIS A 67 9.67 7.28 -11.12
CA HIS A 67 11.02 7.46 -11.66
C HIS A 67 11.34 6.38 -12.70
N ASN A 68 11.76 6.78 -13.91
CA ASN A 68 12.12 5.90 -15.04
C ASN A 68 11.12 4.74 -15.22
N ASP A 69 9.86 5.09 -15.52
CA ASP A 69 8.76 4.14 -15.74
C ASP A 69 8.52 3.15 -14.59
N SER A 70 8.91 3.55 -13.38
CA SER A 70 8.67 2.77 -12.18
C SER A 70 7.89 3.59 -11.16
N ILE A 71 6.92 2.95 -10.52
CA ILE A 71 6.24 3.47 -9.32
C ILE A 71 6.94 2.83 -8.12
N ILE A 72 7.47 3.66 -7.23
CA ILE A 72 8.29 3.21 -6.10
C ILE A 72 7.69 3.76 -4.81
N PHE A 73 7.53 2.90 -3.82
CA PHE A 73 7.13 3.28 -2.47
C PHE A 73 7.71 2.29 -1.47
N SER A 74 7.68 2.67 -0.20
CA SER A 74 8.15 1.81 0.87
C SER A 74 7.23 1.88 2.08
N ASP A 75 7.35 0.86 2.92
CA ASP A 75 6.83 0.83 4.27
C ASP A 75 7.98 0.58 5.25
N THR A 76 7.84 1.07 6.47
CA THR A 76 8.74 0.77 7.57
C THR A 76 7.92 0.26 8.73
N HIS A 77 8.00 -1.04 8.97
CA HIS A 77 7.23 -1.70 10.01
C HIS A 77 8.10 -1.98 11.23
N PHE A 78 7.85 -1.28 12.33
CA PHE A 78 8.43 -1.64 13.63
C PHE A 78 7.72 -2.86 14.18
N THR A 79 8.48 -3.87 14.61
CA THR A 79 7.91 -5.08 15.18
C THR A 79 8.83 -5.75 16.20
N ARG A 80 8.23 -6.61 17.02
CA ARG A 80 8.91 -7.60 17.89
C ARG A 80 8.46 -9.03 17.58
N ASN A 81 7.66 -9.20 16.53
CA ASN A 81 6.98 -10.44 16.17
C ASN A 81 7.61 -11.13 14.96
N ASN A 82 8.76 -10.65 14.47
CA ASN A 82 9.45 -11.29 13.37
C ASN A 82 9.92 -12.70 13.80
N PRO A 83 9.57 -13.76 13.05
CA PRO A 83 9.90 -15.13 13.43
C PRO A 83 11.41 -15.43 13.48
N GLN A 84 12.22 -14.70 12.72
CA GLN A 84 13.68 -14.85 12.72
C GLN A 84 14.33 -14.16 13.94
N TYR A 85 13.69 -13.13 14.49
CA TYR A 85 14.19 -12.33 15.62
C TYR A 85 13.13 -12.13 16.71
N PRO A 86 12.66 -13.21 17.36
CA PRO A 86 11.54 -13.12 18.30
C PRO A 86 11.86 -12.20 19.48
N ASN A 87 10.92 -11.33 19.84
CA ASN A 87 10.99 -10.35 20.92
C ASN A 87 12.04 -9.24 20.79
N GLN A 88 12.83 -9.23 19.72
CA GLN A 88 13.81 -8.17 19.45
C GLN A 88 13.12 -7.00 18.74
N PRO A 89 13.37 -5.74 19.16
CA PRO A 89 12.84 -4.57 18.48
C PRO A 89 13.57 -4.36 17.15
N ILE A 90 12.86 -4.55 16.05
CA ILE A 90 13.42 -4.42 14.71
C ILE A 90 12.54 -3.53 13.82
N LEU A 91 13.12 -3.06 12.73
CA LEU A 91 12.45 -2.39 11.63
C LEU A 91 12.52 -3.28 10.39
N GLU A 92 11.36 -3.60 9.82
CA GLU A 92 11.25 -4.23 8.51
C GLU A 92 11.05 -3.11 7.49
N TYR A 93 12.10 -2.81 6.73
CA TYR A 93 12.05 -1.83 5.65
C TYR A 93 11.68 -2.54 4.36
N VAL A 94 10.47 -2.31 3.88
CA VAL A 94 9.94 -2.98 2.68
C VAL A 94 9.86 -1.98 1.55
N THR A 95 10.54 -2.25 0.44
CA THR A 95 10.46 -1.42 -0.78
C THR A 95 9.70 -2.15 -1.86
N TYR A 96 8.81 -1.43 -2.53
CA TYR A 96 7.99 -1.90 -3.64
C TYR A 96 8.33 -1.10 -4.88
N LYS A 97 8.64 -1.81 -5.96
CA LYS A 97 8.89 -1.22 -7.27
C LYS A 97 8.00 -1.88 -8.30
N ILE A 98 7.08 -1.10 -8.85
CA ILE A 98 6.17 -1.55 -9.90
C ILE A 98 6.74 -1.16 -11.27
N ASN A 99 6.89 -2.12 -12.18
CA ASN A 99 7.27 -1.89 -13.57
C ASN A 99 6.54 -2.90 -14.48
N ASN A 100 5.80 -2.39 -15.48
CA ASN A 100 5.11 -3.20 -16.49
C ASN A 100 4.33 -4.39 -15.90
N ASN A 101 3.47 -4.11 -14.92
CA ASN A 101 2.68 -5.06 -14.13
C ASN A 101 3.45 -6.02 -13.19
N ASN A 102 4.77 -5.96 -13.16
CA ASN A 102 5.57 -6.66 -12.16
C ASN A 102 5.71 -5.79 -10.92
N VAL A 103 5.62 -6.40 -9.74
CA VAL A 103 5.86 -5.76 -8.45
C VAL A 103 7.07 -6.45 -7.82
N ASN A 104 8.22 -5.79 -7.83
CA ASN A 104 9.41 -6.28 -7.13
C ASN A 104 9.40 -5.74 -5.71
N ILE A 105 9.56 -6.63 -4.74
CA ILE A 105 9.50 -6.33 -3.32
C ILE A 105 10.81 -6.75 -2.68
N THR A 106 11.44 -5.84 -1.95
CA THR A 106 12.63 -6.11 -1.16
C THR A 106 12.37 -5.82 0.31
N VAL A 107 12.85 -6.69 1.20
CA VAL A 107 12.75 -6.52 2.66
C VAL A 107 14.14 -6.52 3.24
N ASP A 108 14.46 -5.44 3.96
CA ASP A 108 15.62 -5.31 4.81
C ASP A 108 15.19 -5.33 6.27
N ILE A 109 15.89 -6.12 7.10
CA ILE A 109 15.60 -6.22 8.53
C ILE A 109 16.71 -5.51 9.30
N LEU A 110 16.35 -4.43 9.99
CA LEU A 110 17.26 -3.56 10.70
C LEU A 110 17.00 -3.61 12.21
N ASN A 111 18.03 -3.42 13.01
CA ASN A 111 17.88 -3.21 14.45
C ASN A 111 17.24 -1.83 14.71
N ALA A 112 16.17 -1.78 15.50
CA ALA A 112 15.43 -0.53 15.69
C ALA A 112 16.18 0.55 16.49
N ASN A 113 17.22 0.18 17.26
CA ASN A 113 17.95 1.12 18.10
C ASN A 113 19.06 1.84 17.34
N ASN A 114 19.76 1.14 16.44
CA ASN A 114 20.94 1.66 15.74
C ASN A 114 20.81 1.65 14.21
N HIS A 115 19.71 1.12 13.67
CA HIS A 115 19.43 1.02 12.23
C HIS A 115 20.44 0.19 11.42
N SER A 116 21.34 -0.55 12.07
CA SER A 116 22.22 -1.48 11.38
C SER A 116 21.41 -2.71 10.93
N PRO A 117 21.81 -3.39 9.84
CA PRO A 117 21.25 -4.69 9.49
C PRO A 117 21.31 -5.65 10.68
N MET A 118 20.25 -6.44 10.87
CA MET A 118 20.23 -7.48 11.90
C MET A 118 21.29 -8.55 11.59
N GLU A 119 21.96 -9.06 12.62
CA GLU A 119 22.95 -10.12 12.47
C GLU A 119 22.30 -11.35 11.82
N HIS A 120 22.93 -11.90 10.77
CA HIS A 120 22.40 -12.99 9.94
C HIS A 120 21.10 -12.66 9.18
N SER A 121 20.70 -11.40 9.07
CA SER A 121 19.60 -11.02 8.19
C SER A 121 19.96 -11.32 6.74
N LYS A 122 19.01 -11.93 6.03
CA LYS A 122 19.11 -12.09 4.59
C LYS A 122 18.29 -10.97 3.96
N HIS A 123 18.86 -10.33 2.95
CA HIS A 123 18.08 -9.48 2.06
C HIS A 123 17.06 -10.39 1.35
N ILE A 124 15.77 -10.12 1.56
CA ILE A 124 14.70 -10.90 0.94
C ILE A 124 14.23 -10.12 -0.28
N THR A 125 14.22 -10.77 -1.43
CA THR A 125 13.62 -10.24 -2.65
C THR A 125 12.56 -11.20 -3.15
N THR A 126 11.38 -10.68 -3.50
CA THR A 126 10.30 -11.45 -4.12
C THR A 126 9.59 -10.62 -5.18
N SER A 127 9.08 -11.30 -6.20
CA SER A 127 8.39 -10.69 -7.32
C SER A 127 6.97 -11.21 -7.41
N CYS A 128 6.02 -10.28 -7.52
CA CYS A 128 4.60 -10.53 -7.72
C CYS A 128 4.15 -9.93 -9.06
N GLN A 129 2.96 -10.31 -9.53
CA GLN A 129 2.23 -9.62 -10.59
C GLN A 129 1.12 -8.77 -10.00
N ILE A 130 0.74 -7.69 -10.69
CA ILE A 130 -0.52 -7.00 -10.42
C ILE A 130 -1.66 -7.96 -10.76
N ALA A 131 -2.25 -8.54 -9.72
CA ALA A 131 -3.34 -9.49 -9.79
C ALA A 131 -4.00 -9.60 -8.42
N LYS A 132 -5.30 -9.89 -8.42
CA LYS A 132 -6.12 -9.94 -7.20
C LYS A 132 -5.57 -10.88 -6.11
N ASP A 133 -4.95 -11.98 -6.52
CA ASP A 133 -4.41 -13.02 -5.66
C ASP A 133 -2.92 -12.86 -5.34
N GLN A 134 -2.24 -11.89 -5.94
CA GLN A 134 -0.81 -11.60 -5.72
C GLN A 134 -0.65 -10.19 -5.14
N ALA A 135 -0.49 -9.18 -5.99
CA ALA A 135 -0.44 -7.78 -5.59
C ALA A 135 -1.67 -7.03 -6.13
N SER A 136 -2.57 -6.64 -5.24
CA SER A 136 -3.75 -5.84 -5.57
C SER A 136 -3.65 -4.41 -5.02
N PHE A 137 -4.22 -3.48 -5.77
CA PHE A 137 -4.10 -2.05 -5.53
C PHE A 137 -5.47 -1.41 -5.62
N PHE A 138 -5.71 -0.45 -4.74
CA PHE A 138 -6.96 0.29 -4.71
C PHE A 138 -6.70 1.77 -4.51
N SER A 139 -7.60 2.62 -5.02
CA SER A 139 -7.54 4.08 -4.82
C SER A 139 -8.79 4.62 -4.16
N ASN A 140 -8.61 5.59 -3.27
CA ASN A 140 -9.66 6.45 -2.71
C ASN A 140 -9.47 7.90 -3.16
#